data_AF-A0A3M1B857-F1
#
_entry.id   AF-A0A3M1B857-F1
#
_cell.length_a   1.000
_cell.length_b   1.000
_cell.length_c   1.000
_cell.angle_alpha   90.00
_cell.angle_beta   90.00
_cell.angle_gamma   90.00
#
_symmetry.space_group_name_H-M   'P 1'
#
loop_
_entity.id
_entity.type
_entity.pdbx_description
1 polymer ?
#
loop_
_entity_poly.entity_id
_entity_poly.type
_entity_poly.pdbx_seq_one_letter_code
_entity_poly.pdbx_strand_id
1 'polypeptide(L)'
;MSKVRHIVAFSGGKDSSALAIYLHDPERWRRALGKQGLPLRPPLEEAEYVFCDTGTELAETYDYLDRLEAYLGRPIQRLRANVPPSKPGEPDKTPFDHYLELYGGFLPSPNMRWCTRMLKLKPYEDYIGDDPVISYVGIRADEGEWRVDPETQRKYFQHRKGYISTKPNIKTVFPFIEDGLVKADIYRILDDSGVGRPDYYSWRSRSGCYFCFFQRKSEWVGLLENHPDLYKQAMQYEKIDPETGERFTWSDAESLAELARPERIAEIKRRTKEREERLRKSRPGLTLMEQFFDEVRDLEDSGAGCNICHL
;
A
#
# COMPACT_ATOMS: atom_id res chain seq x y z
N MET A 1 -2.12 -31.02 17.23
CA MET A 1 -2.60 -29.74 16.64
C MET A 1 -1.40 -29.10 15.97
N SER A 2 -1.53 -28.65 14.72
CA SER A 2 -0.48 -27.88 14.07
C SER A 2 -0.22 -26.59 14.87
N LYS A 3 1.03 -26.15 14.92
CA LYS A 3 1.41 -24.88 15.54
C LYS A 3 0.71 -23.75 14.77
N VAL A 4 0.11 -22.80 15.49
CA VAL A 4 -0.52 -21.63 14.87
C VAL A 4 0.57 -20.81 14.19
N ARG A 5 0.38 -20.51 12.91
CA ARG A 5 1.30 -19.70 12.10
C ARG A 5 0.98 -18.23 12.30
N HIS A 6 2.01 -17.39 12.30
CA HIS A 6 1.87 -15.96 12.50
C HIS A 6 2.43 -15.22 11.30
N ILE A 7 1.56 -14.55 10.53
CA ILE A 7 1.94 -13.98 9.25
C ILE A 7 1.79 -12.46 9.27
N VAL A 8 2.86 -11.76 8.90
CA VAL A 8 2.84 -10.32 8.64
C VAL A 8 3.05 -10.12 7.14
N ALA A 9 2.03 -9.63 6.45
CA ALA A 9 2.11 -9.35 5.03
C ALA A 9 2.56 -7.91 4.77
N PHE A 10 3.58 -7.78 3.93
CA PHE A 10 4.12 -6.51 3.48
C PHE A 10 3.38 -6.05 2.24
N SER A 11 3.08 -4.76 2.23
CA SER A 11 2.60 -4.06 1.04
C SER A 11 3.68 -3.24 0.35
N GLY A 12 4.90 -3.23 0.91
CA GLY A 12 6.00 -2.32 0.54
C GLY A 12 5.88 -0.95 1.19
N GLY A 13 4.76 -0.62 1.84
CA GLY A 13 4.51 0.70 2.42
C GLY A 13 4.93 0.86 3.87
N LYS A 14 4.85 2.11 4.35
CA LYS A 14 5.20 2.51 5.72
C LYS A 14 4.49 1.70 6.81
N ASP A 15 3.17 1.48 6.69
CA ASP A 15 2.38 0.94 7.79
C ASP A 15 2.65 -0.56 8.04
N SER A 16 2.72 -1.38 6.98
CA SER A 16 3.07 -2.81 7.11
C SER A 16 4.51 -3.01 7.58
N SER A 17 5.41 -2.11 7.18
CA SER A 17 6.81 -2.11 7.62
C SER A 17 6.96 -1.81 9.10
N ALA A 18 6.33 -0.72 9.56
CA ALA A 18 6.32 -0.35 10.96
C ALA A 18 5.67 -1.44 11.80
N LEU A 19 4.67 -2.16 11.27
CA LEU A 19 4.00 -3.24 11.98
C LEU A 19 4.96 -4.39 12.25
N ALA A 20 5.74 -4.82 11.25
CA ALA A 20 6.72 -5.88 11.43
C ALA A 20 7.79 -5.48 12.47
N ILE A 21 8.32 -4.25 12.37
CA ILE A 21 9.29 -3.70 13.32
C ILE A 21 8.68 -3.59 14.72
N TYR A 22 7.43 -3.16 14.82
CA TYR A 22 6.70 -3.06 16.08
C TYR A 22 6.52 -4.43 16.73
N LEU A 23 6.05 -5.42 15.98
CA LEU A 23 5.81 -6.77 16.50
C LEU A 23 7.11 -7.52 16.82
N HIS A 24 8.25 -7.10 16.25
CA HIS A 24 9.56 -7.64 16.60
C HIS A 24 9.99 -7.26 18.03
N ASP A 25 9.68 -6.05 18.49
CA ASP A 25 9.97 -5.61 19.88
C ASP A 25 8.90 -4.64 20.41
N PRO A 26 7.68 -5.15 20.70
CA PRO A 26 6.52 -4.30 20.96
C PRO A 26 6.65 -3.49 22.25
N GLU A 27 7.23 -4.05 23.30
CA GLU A 27 7.36 -3.35 24.59
C GLU A 27 8.41 -2.23 24.55
N ARG A 28 9.49 -2.39 23.77
CA ARG A 28 10.43 -1.29 23.50
C ARG A 28 9.71 -0.13 22.82
N TRP A 29 8.93 -0.42 21.77
CA TRP A 29 8.22 0.62 21.02
C TRP A 29 7.11 1.28 21.83
N ARG A 30 6.31 0.50 22.57
CA ARG A 30 5.31 1.04 23.50
C ARG A 30 5.94 2.02 24.49
N ARG A 31 7.08 1.67 25.08
CA ARG A 31 7.81 2.57 25.98
C ARG A 31 8.30 3.82 25.26
N ALA A 32 8.93 3.69 24.09
CA ALA A 32 9.43 4.81 23.31
C ALA A 32 8.31 5.79 22.89
N LEU A 33 7.13 5.26 22.58
CA LEU A 33 5.94 5.99 22.14
C LEU A 33 5.04 6.45 23.30
N GLY A 34 5.38 6.12 24.56
CA GLY A 34 4.57 6.47 25.72
C GLY A 34 3.24 5.72 25.84
N LYS A 35 3.09 4.57 25.17
CA LYS A 35 1.89 3.72 25.19
C LYS A 35 1.97 2.73 26.36
N GLN A 36 1.70 3.22 27.57
CA GLN A 36 1.79 2.45 28.81
C GLN A 36 0.43 1.96 29.30
N GLY A 37 0.42 0.98 30.22
CA GLY A 37 -0.81 0.45 30.83
C GLY A 37 -1.61 -0.52 29.95
N LEU A 38 -1.06 -0.92 28.80
CA LEU A 38 -1.63 -1.92 27.91
C LEU A 38 -1.27 -3.34 28.38
N PRO A 39 -2.10 -4.36 28.08
CA PRO A 39 -1.73 -5.76 28.31
C PRO A 39 -0.43 -6.11 27.59
N LEU A 40 0.46 -6.87 28.25
CA LEU A 40 1.75 -7.28 27.71
C LEU A 40 1.59 -7.91 26.31
N ARG A 41 2.37 -7.41 25.33
CA ARG A 41 2.45 -8.01 24.00
C ARG A 41 3.83 -8.68 23.87
N PRO A 42 3.92 -10.01 23.73
CA PRO A 42 5.20 -10.67 23.53
C PRO A 42 5.75 -10.35 22.12
N PRO A 43 7.09 -10.29 21.95
CA PRO A 43 7.74 -10.28 20.65
C PRO A 43 7.27 -11.44 19.77
N LEU A 44 7.12 -11.18 18.47
CA LEU A 44 6.76 -12.20 17.50
C LEU A 44 8.00 -12.94 17.01
N GLU A 45 8.50 -13.88 17.82
CA GLU A 45 9.77 -14.56 17.57
C GLU A 45 9.78 -15.37 16.27
N GLU A 46 8.67 -16.00 15.90
CA GLU A 46 8.53 -16.87 14.73
C GLU A 46 7.56 -16.34 13.66
N ALA A 47 7.65 -15.04 13.37
CA ALA A 47 6.88 -14.45 12.28
C ALA A 47 7.28 -15.04 10.91
N GLU A 48 6.28 -15.34 10.11
CA GLU A 48 6.40 -15.49 8.66
C GLU A 48 6.14 -14.14 8.01
N TYR A 49 7.14 -13.66 7.27
CA TYR A 49 7.05 -12.43 6.52
C TYR A 49 6.75 -12.75 5.07
N VAL A 50 5.72 -12.13 4.50
CA VAL A 50 5.34 -12.38 3.10
C VAL A 50 5.15 -11.08 2.34
N PHE A 51 5.42 -11.08 1.04
CA PHE A 51 5.15 -9.98 0.13
C PHE A 51 4.47 -10.51 -1.12
N CYS A 52 3.27 -10.01 -1.44
CA CYS A 52 2.57 -10.39 -2.67
C CYS A 52 3.17 -9.65 -3.86
N ASP A 53 4.12 -10.28 -4.52
CA ASP A 53 4.87 -9.74 -5.64
C ASP A 53 4.06 -9.88 -6.95
N THR A 54 3.64 -8.74 -7.48
CA THR A 54 2.89 -8.66 -8.74
C THR A 54 3.78 -8.76 -9.98
N GLY A 55 5.10 -8.64 -9.81
CA GLY A 55 6.06 -8.45 -10.89
C GLY A 55 6.05 -7.05 -11.51
N THR A 56 5.29 -6.10 -10.94
CA THR A 56 5.10 -4.74 -11.48
C THR A 56 5.35 -3.66 -10.42
N GLU A 57 6.12 -4.00 -9.40
CA GLU A 57 6.54 -3.08 -8.35
C GLU A 57 7.78 -2.28 -8.79
N LEU A 58 7.97 -1.11 -8.17
CA LEU A 58 9.15 -0.28 -8.37
C LEU A 58 10.41 -0.96 -7.80
N ALA A 59 11.59 -0.65 -8.37
CA ALA A 59 12.87 -1.16 -7.88
C ALA A 59 13.09 -0.80 -6.40
N GLU A 60 12.73 0.43 -6.03
CA GLU A 60 12.84 0.96 -4.67
C GLU A 60 11.99 0.19 -3.66
N THR A 61 10.94 -0.51 -4.11
CA THR A 61 10.16 -1.41 -3.25
C THR A 61 11.00 -2.62 -2.87
N TYR A 62 11.72 -3.23 -3.82
CA TYR A 62 12.56 -4.40 -3.54
C TYR A 62 13.77 -4.03 -2.67
N ASP A 63 14.47 -2.93 -3.01
CA ASP A 63 15.59 -2.43 -2.20
C ASP A 63 15.19 -2.16 -0.75
N TYR A 64 13.96 -1.67 -0.55
CA TYR A 64 13.43 -1.43 0.78
C TYR A 64 13.03 -2.72 1.51
N LEU A 65 12.49 -3.71 0.81
CA LEU A 65 12.21 -5.01 1.41
C LEU A 65 13.49 -5.73 1.85
N ASP A 66 14.60 -5.57 1.11
CA ASP A 66 15.90 -6.13 1.50
C ASP A 66 16.45 -5.46 2.78
N ARG A 67 16.26 -4.14 2.92
CA ARG A 67 16.57 -3.42 4.19
C ARG A 67 15.75 -3.95 5.37
N LEU A 68 14.47 -4.26 5.14
CA LEU A 68 13.60 -4.85 6.17
C LEU A 68 14.03 -6.25 6.56
N GLU A 69 14.41 -7.11 5.60
CA GLU A 69 14.96 -8.44 5.88
C GLU A 69 16.21 -8.37 6.75
N ALA A 70 17.12 -7.44 6.44
CA ALA A 70 18.33 -7.20 7.21
C ALA A 70 18.02 -6.78 8.65
N TYR A 71 17.01 -5.91 8.86
CA TYR A 71 16.59 -5.49 10.19
C TYR A 71 15.92 -6.62 10.99
N LEU A 72 15.01 -7.35 10.35
CA LEU A 72 14.20 -8.39 11.00
C LEU A 72 14.96 -9.71 11.20
N GLY A 73 16.11 -9.87 10.54
CA GLY A 73 16.92 -11.09 10.59
C GLY A 73 16.23 -12.30 9.97
N ARG A 74 15.23 -12.09 9.12
CA ARG A 74 14.37 -13.12 8.52
C ARG A 74 14.02 -12.76 7.08
N PRO A 75 13.98 -13.73 6.15
CA PRO A 75 13.58 -13.47 4.78
C PRO A 75 12.09 -13.14 4.68
N ILE A 76 11.73 -12.32 3.70
CA ILE A 76 10.35 -12.03 3.30
C ILE A 76 10.03 -12.92 2.10
N GLN A 77 9.15 -13.90 2.30
CA GLN A 77 8.72 -14.79 1.23
C GLN A 77 7.95 -14.01 0.15
N ARG A 78 8.49 -13.98 -1.07
CA ARG A 78 7.84 -13.38 -2.23
C ARG A 78 6.78 -14.34 -2.77
N LEU A 79 5.51 -13.99 -2.61
CA LEU A 79 4.36 -14.75 -3.11
C LEU A 79 3.97 -14.19 -4.47
N ARG A 80 4.12 -14.99 -5.53
CA ARG A 80 3.74 -14.61 -6.89
C ARG A 80 2.53 -15.40 -7.32
N ALA A 81 1.68 -14.79 -8.15
CA ALA A 81 0.58 -15.53 -8.75
C ALA A 81 1.11 -16.64 -9.66
N ASN A 82 0.56 -17.85 -9.48
CA ASN A 82 0.89 -19.00 -10.28
C ASN A 82 0.31 -18.82 -11.69
N VAL A 83 1.17 -18.40 -12.62
CA VAL A 83 0.83 -18.21 -14.03
C VAL A 83 1.75 -19.08 -14.90
N PRO A 84 1.27 -19.59 -16.05
CA PRO A 84 2.12 -20.33 -16.97
C PRO A 84 3.31 -19.49 -17.45
N PRO A 85 4.48 -20.11 -17.69
CA PRO A 85 5.61 -19.41 -18.29
C PRO A 85 5.27 -18.95 -19.71
N SER A 86 5.97 -17.90 -20.16
CA SER A 86 5.92 -17.42 -21.55
C SER A 86 6.34 -18.53 -22.51
N LYS A 87 5.74 -18.57 -23.70
CA LYS A 87 6.10 -19.58 -24.71
C LYS A 87 7.50 -19.28 -25.26
N PRO A 88 8.25 -20.31 -25.72
CA PRO A 88 9.52 -20.09 -26.39
C PRO A 88 9.39 -19.10 -27.56
N GLY A 89 10.18 -18.03 -27.52
CA GLY A 89 10.17 -16.97 -28.53
C GLY A 89 9.19 -15.82 -28.27
N GLU A 90 8.35 -15.90 -27.23
CA GLU A 90 7.55 -14.77 -26.76
C GLU A 90 8.32 -13.97 -25.69
N PRO A 91 8.09 -12.64 -25.57
CA PRO A 91 8.61 -11.85 -24.46
C PRO A 91 8.15 -12.40 -23.10
N ASP A 92 8.97 -12.21 -22.07
CA ASP A 92 8.60 -12.58 -20.72
C ASP A 92 7.39 -11.76 -20.23
N LYS A 93 6.29 -12.46 -19.94
CA LYS A 93 5.06 -11.86 -19.41
C LYS A 93 5.08 -11.86 -17.89
N THR A 94 4.70 -10.72 -17.31
CA THR A 94 4.44 -10.65 -15.88
C THR A 94 3.12 -11.36 -15.53
N PRO A 95 2.90 -11.72 -14.25
CA PRO A 95 1.59 -12.17 -13.82
C PRO A 95 0.47 -11.18 -14.13
N PHE A 96 0.76 -9.88 -14.10
CA PHE A 96 -0.20 -8.85 -14.50
C PHE A 96 -0.61 -9.00 -15.97
N ASP A 97 0.35 -9.16 -16.89
CA ASP A 97 0.09 -9.33 -18.33
C ASP A 97 -0.78 -10.55 -18.61
N HIS A 98 -0.47 -11.68 -17.95
CA HIS A 98 -1.27 -12.89 -18.08
C HIS A 98 -2.73 -12.68 -17.71
N TYR A 99 -2.99 -12.03 -16.56
CA TYR A 99 -4.36 -11.76 -16.15
C TYR A 99 -5.01 -10.69 -17.02
N LEU A 100 -4.30 -9.65 -17.44
CA LEU A 100 -4.83 -8.65 -18.36
C LEU A 100 -5.37 -9.31 -19.65
N GLU A 101 -4.65 -10.28 -20.21
CA GLU A 101 -5.11 -11.08 -21.35
C GLU A 101 -6.36 -11.91 -21.03
N LEU A 102 -6.40 -12.59 -19.87
CA LEU A 102 -7.57 -13.36 -19.43
C LEU A 102 -8.82 -12.50 -19.23
N TYR A 103 -8.65 -11.23 -18.86
CA TYR A 103 -9.73 -10.24 -18.77
C TYR A 103 -9.99 -9.49 -20.08
N GLY A 104 -9.49 -9.98 -21.22
CA GLY A 104 -9.76 -9.38 -22.54
C GLY A 104 -9.11 -8.01 -22.75
N GLY A 105 -8.06 -7.68 -22.00
CA GLY A 105 -7.43 -6.36 -22.01
C GLY A 105 -8.13 -5.32 -21.14
N PHE A 106 -9.08 -5.72 -20.30
CA PHE A 106 -9.79 -4.81 -19.40
C PHE A 106 -8.91 -4.40 -18.20
N LEU A 107 -8.54 -3.12 -18.13
CA LEU A 107 -7.73 -2.57 -17.05
C LEU A 107 -8.43 -2.71 -15.68
N PRO A 108 -7.67 -2.96 -14.60
CA PRO A 108 -8.26 -2.98 -13.27
C PRO A 108 -8.66 -1.57 -12.86
N SER A 109 -9.73 -1.46 -12.07
CA SER A 109 -10.29 -0.18 -11.62
C SER A 109 -10.78 -0.28 -10.17
N PRO A 110 -11.20 0.83 -9.53
CA PRO A 110 -11.75 0.77 -8.16
C PRO A 110 -12.94 -0.19 -8.04
N ASN A 111 -13.73 -0.31 -9.11
CA ASN A 111 -14.90 -1.18 -9.18
C ASN A 111 -14.55 -2.61 -9.62
N MET A 112 -13.51 -2.79 -10.45
CA MET A 112 -13.07 -4.08 -10.96
C MET A 112 -11.63 -4.37 -10.54
N ARG A 113 -11.46 -4.80 -9.29
CA ARG A 113 -10.16 -5.00 -8.63
C ARG A 113 -9.60 -6.40 -8.87
N TRP A 114 -9.60 -6.87 -10.12
CA TRP A 114 -9.09 -8.21 -10.42
C TRP A 114 -7.60 -8.34 -10.08
N CYS A 115 -6.80 -7.28 -10.20
CA CYS A 115 -5.38 -7.30 -9.84
C CYS A 115 -5.19 -7.64 -8.35
N THR A 116 -6.04 -7.08 -7.50
CA THR A 116 -6.06 -7.35 -6.07
C THR A 116 -6.43 -8.81 -5.79
N ARG A 117 -7.50 -9.30 -6.42
CA ARG A 117 -7.99 -10.68 -6.22
C ARG A 117 -6.97 -11.72 -6.71
N MET A 118 -6.46 -11.55 -7.91
CA MET A 118 -5.66 -12.57 -8.59
C MET A 118 -4.17 -12.48 -8.26
N LEU A 119 -3.63 -11.27 -8.04
CA LEU A 119 -2.20 -11.09 -7.83
C LEU A 119 -1.80 -10.96 -6.36
N LYS A 120 -2.78 -10.76 -5.45
CA LYS A 120 -2.49 -10.60 -4.01
C LYS A 120 -3.24 -11.61 -3.14
N LEU A 121 -4.58 -11.58 -3.18
CA LEU A 121 -5.40 -12.43 -2.31
C LEU A 121 -5.20 -13.92 -2.61
N LYS A 122 -5.33 -14.33 -3.87
CA LYS A 122 -5.20 -15.73 -4.24
C LYS A 122 -3.81 -16.31 -3.90
N PRO A 123 -2.68 -15.67 -4.26
CA PRO A 123 -1.36 -16.17 -3.88
C PRO A 123 -1.14 -16.24 -2.36
N TYR A 124 -1.68 -15.25 -1.62
CA TYR A 124 -1.63 -15.25 -0.16
C TYR A 124 -2.42 -16.41 0.45
N GLU A 125 -3.64 -16.61 -0.02
CA GLU A 125 -4.51 -17.71 0.42
C GLU A 125 -3.97 -19.09 0.05
N ASP A 126 -3.31 -19.22 -1.11
CA ASP A 126 -2.66 -20.46 -1.55
C ASP A 126 -1.44 -20.78 -0.65
N TYR A 127 -0.67 -19.76 -0.24
CA TYR A 127 0.45 -19.90 0.71
C TYR A 127 0.00 -20.30 2.12
N ILE A 128 -1.15 -19.79 2.56
CA ILE A 128 -1.72 -20.14 3.87
C ILE A 128 -2.24 -21.59 3.86
N GLY A 129 -2.92 -22.01 2.80
CA GLY A 129 -3.60 -23.30 2.76
C GLY A 129 -4.69 -23.40 3.83
N ASP A 130 -4.70 -24.53 4.55
CA ASP A 130 -5.69 -24.85 5.58
C ASP A 130 -5.15 -24.71 7.02
N ASP A 131 -3.91 -24.25 7.18
CA ASP A 131 -3.28 -24.10 8.49
C ASP A 131 -3.96 -22.99 9.32
N PRO A 132 -4.04 -23.14 10.66
CA PRO A 132 -4.48 -22.06 11.52
C PRO A 132 -3.45 -20.92 11.51
N VAL A 133 -3.89 -19.72 11.10
CA VAL A 133 -3.07 -18.53 10.91
C VAL A 133 -3.61 -17.34 11.72
N ILE A 134 -2.71 -16.58 12.32
CA ILE A 134 -2.96 -15.20 12.75
C ILE A 134 -2.33 -14.25 11.72
N SER A 135 -3.16 -13.47 11.04
CA SER A 135 -2.76 -12.48 10.02
C SER A 135 -2.73 -11.10 10.65
N TYR A 136 -1.56 -10.47 10.72
CA TYR A 136 -1.37 -9.18 11.34
C TYR A 136 -1.47 -8.05 10.31
N VAL A 137 -2.37 -7.09 10.55
CA VAL A 137 -2.69 -6.04 9.59
C VAL A 137 -2.41 -4.64 10.17
N GLY A 138 -1.69 -3.83 9.39
CA GLY A 138 -1.19 -2.50 9.79
C GLY A 138 -2.18 -1.38 9.55
N ILE A 139 -3.42 -1.50 10.04
CA ILE A 139 -4.38 -0.38 10.03
C ILE A 139 -4.21 0.43 11.30
N ARG A 140 -3.97 1.73 11.16
CA ARG A 140 -3.71 2.63 12.28
C ARG A 140 -4.98 2.95 13.08
N ALA A 141 -4.81 3.34 14.34
CA ALA A 141 -5.90 3.73 15.22
C ALA A 141 -6.63 5.00 14.74
N ASP A 142 -5.95 5.90 14.04
CA ASP A 142 -6.49 7.13 13.46
C ASP A 142 -7.01 6.96 12.03
N GLU A 143 -7.01 5.73 11.49
CA GLU A 143 -7.49 5.45 10.14
C GLU A 143 -8.97 5.07 10.16
N GLY A 144 -9.83 6.03 9.79
CA GLY A 144 -11.27 5.85 9.85
C GLY A 144 -12.02 7.17 9.77
N GLU A 145 -13.31 7.11 10.06
CA GLU A 145 -14.21 8.26 10.04
C GLU A 145 -15.03 8.31 11.32
N TRP A 146 -15.26 9.52 11.81
CA TRP A 146 -16.26 9.73 12.85
C TRP A 146 -17.66 9.58 12.26
N ARG A 147 -18.45 8.68 12.83
CA ARG A 147 -19.85 8.45 12.47
C ARG A 147 -20.76 8.72 13.65
N VAL A 148 -22.03 8.93 13.35
CA VAL A 148 -23.09 9.08 14.34
C VAL A 148 -23.97 7.86 14.23
N ASP A 149 -24.17 7.18 15.36
CA ASP A 149 -25.12 6.09 15.45
C ASP A 149 -26.54 6.65 15.25
N PRO A 150 -27.31 6.16 14.26
CA PRO A 150 -28.60 6.72 13.94
C PRO A 150 -29.64 6.55 15.06
N GLU A 151 -29.51 5.52 15.89
CA GLU A 151 -30.45 5.21 16.97
C GLU A 151 -30.09 5.94 18.26
N THR A 152 -28.83 5.87 18.67
CA THR A 152 -28.37 6.44 19.95
C THR A 152 -27.87 7.88 19.83
N GLN A 153 -27.69 8.39 18.61
CA GLN A 153 -27.08 9.69 18.30
C GLN A 153 -25.65 9.85 18.85
N ARG A 154 -25.04 8.76 19.31
CA ARG A 154 -23.68 8.77 19.85
C ARG A 154 -22.67 8.80 18.72
N LYS A 155 -21.69 9.69 18.86
CA LYS A 155 -20.55 9.76 17.96
C LYS A 155 -19.59 8.61 18.27
N TYR A 156 -19.18 7.86 17.25
CA TYR A 156 -18.19 6.79 17.37
C TYR A 156 -17.18 6.86 16.24
N PHE A 157 -15.97 6.36 16.48
CA PHE A 157 -14.95 6.29 15.44
C PHE A 157 -15.08 4.95 14.72
N GLN A 158 -15.39 4.99 13.43
CA GLN A 158 -15.43 3.81 12.58
C GLN A 158 -14.07 3.65 11.91
N HIS A 159 -13.27 2.71 12.40
CA HIS A 159 -12.01 2.35 11.75
C HIS A 159 -12.25 1.88 10.31
N ARG A 160 -11.28 2.16 9.43
CA ARG A 160 -11.26 1.62 8.07
C ARG A 160 -11.29 0.08 8.16
N LYS A 161 -12.14 -0.53 7.34
CA LYS A 161 -12.18 -1.98 7.20
C LYS A 161 -11.12 -2.40 6.18
N GLY A 162 -10.10 -3.12 6.65
CA GLY A 162 -9.18 -3.86 5.78
C GLY A 162 -9.84 -5.08 5.15
N TYR A 163 -9.06 -5.85 4.42
CA TYR A 163 -9.46 -7.21 4.07
C TYR A 163 -9.51 -8.08 5.33
N ILE A 164 -10.66 -8.71 5.55
CA ILE A 164 -10.87 -9.72 6.57
C ILE A 164 -11.19 -10.98 5.81
N SER A 165 -10.34 -12.00 5.96
CA SER A 165 -10.57 -13.28 5.29
C SER A 165 -11.87 -13.90 5.77
N THR A 166 -12.62 -14.49 4.85
CA THR A 166 -13.81 -15.29 5.17
C THR A 166 -13.45 -16.72 5.57
N LYS A 167 -12.19 -17.14 5.42
CA LYS A 167 -11.75 -18.49 5.77
C LYS A 167 -11.66 -18.65 7.30
N PRO A 168 -12.22 -19.74 7.87
CA PRO A 168 -12.29 -19.93 9.32
C PRO A 168 -10.93 -20.20 9.98
N ASN A 169 -9.92 -20.65 9.22
CA ASN A 169 -8.57 -20.88 9.71
C ASN A 169 -7.73 -19.61 9.83
N ILE A 170 -8.21 -18.46 9.33
CA ILE A 170 -7.47 -17.19 9.35
C ILE A 170 -8.11 -16.24 10.37
N LYS A 171 -7.35 -15.88 11.41
CA LYS A 171 -7.70 -14.83 12.36
C LYS A 171 -6.95 -13.55 12.03
N THR A 172 -7.64 -12.52 11.56
CA THR A 172 -7.06 -11.18 11.36
C THR A 172 -6.98 -10.42 12.68
N VAL A 173 -5.85 -9.77 12.95
CA VAL A 173 -5.62 -8.93 14.15
C VAL A 173 -5.06 -7.56 13.75
N PHE A 174 -5.32 -6.53 14.57
CA PHE A 174 -5.00 -5.13 14.23
C PHE A 174 -4.22 -4.46 15.37
N PRO A 175 -2.90 -4.76 15.53
CA PRO A 175 -2.13 -4.33 16.69
C PRO A 175 -2.08 -2.80 16.89
N PHE A 176 -2.08 -2.05 15.79
CA PHE A 176 -2.06 -0.59 15.86
C PHE A 176 -3.37 0.00 16.38
N ILE A 177 -4.53 -0.58 16.03
CA ILE A 177 -5.81 -0.20 16.64
C ILE A 177 -5.83 -0.59 18.11
N GLU A 178 -5.44 -1.83 18.42
CA GLU A 178 -5.42 -2.38 19.80
C GLU A 178 -4.56 -1.53 20.74
N ASP A 179 -3.43 -1.03 20.25
CA ASP A 179 -2.44 -0.30 21.05
C ASP A 179 -2.52 1.23 20.86
N GLY A 180 -3.52 1.71 20.10
CA GLY A 180 -3.75 3.13 19.87
C GLY A 180 -2.62 3.83 19.11
N LEU A 181 -1.95 3.13 18.19
CA LEU A 181 -0.87 3.68 17.36
C LEU A 181 -1.44 4.44 16.17
N VAL A 182 -1.06 5.72 16.06
CA VAL A 182 -1.51 6.65 15.02
C VAL A 182 -0.40 6.89 14.00
N LYS A 183 -0.69 7.65 12.94
CA LYS A 183 0.30 7.99 11.89
C LYS A 183 1.64 8.47 12.45
N ALA A 184 1.65 9.39 13.40
CA ALA A 184 2.88 9.93 13.97
C ALA A 184 3.74 8.84 14.64
N ASP A 185 3.09 7.87 15.29
CA ASP A 185 3.78 6.72 15.89
C ASP A 185 4.45 5.84 14.83
N ILE A 186 3.77 5.61 13.69
CA ILE A 186 4.31 4.81 12.56
C ILE A 186 5.58 5.44 12.01
N TYR A 187 5.55 6.75 11.77
CA TYR A 187 6.71 7.50 11.29
C TYR A 187 7.87 7.39 12.28
N ARG A 188 7.60 7.60 13.56
CA ARG A 188 8.61 7.50 14.61
C ARG A 188 9.20 6.10 14.71
N ILE A 189 8.40 5.04 14.56
CA ILE A 189 8.90 3.66 14.51
C ILE A 189 9.90 3.49 13.36
N LEU A 190 9.55 3.94 12.16
CA LEU A 190 10.38 3.79 10.98
C LEU A 190 11.67 4.58 11.07
N ASP A 191 11.59 5.85 11.46
CA ASP A 191 12.75 6.74 11.53
C ASP A 191 13.69 6.33 12.70
N ASP A 192 13.16 6.07 13.91
CA ASP A 192 13.95 5.68 15.08
C ASP A 192 14.49 4.23 14.99
N SER A 193 13.98 3.41 14.07
CA SER A 193 14.52 2.05 13.82
C SER A 193 15.79 2.06 12.96
N GLY A 194 16.04 3.15 12.23
CA GLY A 194 17.10 3.24 11.21
C GLY A 194 16.74 2.59 9.87
N VAL A 195 15.61 1.89 9.73
CA VAL A 195 15.13 1.35 8.45
C VAL A 195 14.65 2.47 7.53
N GLY A 196 13.99 3.48 8.12
CA GLY A 196 13.43 4.61 7.39
C GLY A 196 12.25 4.21 6.51
N ARG A 197 12.15 4.81 5.33
CA ARG A 197 11.04 4.62 4.38
C ARG A 197 11.59 4.30 2.98
N PRO A 198 10.78 3.66 2.12
CA PRO A 198 11.13 3.47 0.72
C PRO A 198 11.43 4.79 0.00
N ASP A 199 12.37 4.78 -0.93
CA ASP A 199 12.86 5.99 -1.58
C ASP A 199 11.82 6.60 -2.53
N TYR A 200 10.90 5.78 -3.05
CA TYR A 200 9.78 6.25 -3.86
C TYR A 200 8.87 7.23 -3.09
N TYR A 201 8.93 7.28 -1.74
CA TYR A 201 8.19 8.27 -0.95
C TYR A 201 8.61 9.72 -1.26
N SER A 202 9.79 9.91 -1.86
CA SER A 202 10.25 11.22 -2.33
C SER A 202 9.40 11.78 -3.48
N TRP A 203 8.68 10.94 -4.23
CA TRP A 203 7.89 11.37 -5.39
C TRP A 203 6.48 10.75 -5.48
N ARG A 204 6.14 9.78 -4.63
CA ARG A 204 4.82 9.11 -4.51
C ARG A 204 4.42 8.94 -3.04
N SER A 205 3.14 8.88 -2.70
CA SER A 205 2.71 8.76 -1.29
C SER A 205 2.31 7.35 -0.85
N ARG A 206 2.22 6.39 -1.78
CA ARG A 206 1.77 5.02 -1.50
C ARG A 206 2.60 3.97 -2.20
N SER A 207 2.71 2.82 -1.55
CA SER A 207 3.28 1.62 -2.14
C SER A 207 2.34 0.99 -3.17
N GLY A 208 2.92 0.11 -3.99
CA GLY A 208 2.22 -0.71 -4.97
C GLY A 208 2.74 -0.49 -6.38
N CYS A 209 2.06 -1.16 -7.32
CA CYS A 209 2.49 -1.26 -8.70
C CYS A 209 2.72 0.12 -9.33
N TYR A 210 3.66 0.22 -10.27
CA TYR A 210 4.04 1.50 -10.87
C TYR A 210 2.90 2.17 -11.65
N PHE A 211 1.86 1.43 -12.06
CA PHE A 211 0.68 1.92 -12.80
C PHE A 211 -0.64 1.83 -12.03
N CYS A 212 -0.61 1.69 -10.70
CA CYS A 212 -1.83 1.57 -9.89
C CYS A 212 -2.85 2.67 -10.23
N PHE A 213 -4.08 2.29 -10.61
CA PHE A 213 -5.15 3.21 -11.00
C PHE A 213 -5.59 4.17 -9.86
N PHE A 214 -5.17 3.90 -8.62
CA PHE A 214 -5.37 4.84 -7.51
C PHE A 214 -4.38 6.00 -7.53
N GLN A 215 -3.31 5.96 -8.34
CA GLN A 215 -2.31 7.01 -8.44
C GLN A 215 -2.92 8.37 -8.73
N ARG A 216 -2.45 9.37 -7.99
CA ARG A 216 -2.80 10.77 -8.25
C ARG A 216 -2.11 11.25 -9.52
N LYS A 217 -2.63 12.31 -10.11
CA LYS A 217 -2.02 12.94 -11.29
C LYS A 217 -0.58 13.40 -11.03
N SER A 218 -0.29 13.90 -9.83
CA SER A 218 1.07 14.24 -9.41
C SER A 218 1.99 13.02 -9.28
N GLU A 219 1.47 11.86 -8.88
CA GLU A 219 2.22 10.60 -8.82
C GLU A 219 2.49 10.03 -10.22
N TRP A 220 1.58 10.25 -11.17
CA TRP A 220 1.81 9.96 -12.60
C TRP A 220 2.89 10.86 -13.20
N VAL A 221 2.87 12.16 -12.90
CA VAL A 221 3.96 13.08 -13.27
C VAL A 221 5.28 12.64 -12.61
N GLY A 222 5.25 12.27 -11.33
CA GLY A 222 6.41 11.74 -10.62
C GLY A 222 6.96 10.47 -11.28
N LEU A 223 6.09 9.55 -11.71
CA LEU A 223 6.50 8.36 -12.45
C LEU A 223 7.16 8.73 -13.78
N LEU A 224 6.62 9.68 -14.54
CA LEU A 224 7.20 10.14 -15.80
C LEU A 224 8.61 10.72 -15.60
N GLU A 225 8.83 11.45 -14.50
CA GLU A 225 10.09 12.13 -14.22
C GLU A 225 11.17 11.20 -13.65
N ASN A 226 10.78 10.25 -12.80
CA ASN A 226 11.72 9.35 -12.11
C ASN A 226 11.90 8.01 -12.84
N HIS A 227 10.87 7.53 -13.54
CA HIS A 227 10.85 6.26 -14.28
C HIS A 227 10.16 6.39 -15.64
N PRO A 228 10.70 7.18 -16.58
CA PRO A 228 10.07 7.45 -17.86
C PRO A 228 9.75 6.19 -18.66
N ASP A 229 10.54 5.13 -18.52
CA ASP A 229 10.31 3.87 -19.25
C ASP A 229 9.14 3.07 -18.66
N LEU A 230 8.98 3.05 -17.34
CA LEU A 230 7.78 2.48 -16.69
C LEU A 230 6.53 3.30 -17.04
N TYR A 231 6.65 4.63 -17.14
CA TYR A 231 5.54 5.46 -17.60
C TYR A 231 5.13 5.10 -19.03
N LYS A 232 6.08 4.95 -19.96
CA LYS A 232 5.81 4.51 -21.34
C LYS A 232 5.18 3.13 -21.37
N GLN A 233 5.64 2.18 -20.54
CA GLN A 233 5.01 0.88 -20.42
C GLN A 233 3.56 0.99 -19.92
N ALA A 234 3.30 1.84 -18.93
CA ALA A 234 1.94 2.09 -18.45
C ALA A 234 1.04 2.62 -19.58
N MET A 235 1.54 3.53 -20.43
CA MET A 235 0.82 4.06 -21.58
C MET A 235 0.41 2.96 -22.59
N GLN A 236 1.24 1.93 -22.77
CA GLN A 236 0.98 0.86 -23.74
C GLN A 236 -0.24 0.00 -23.39
N TYR A 237 -0.65 -0.02 -22.12
CA TYR A 237 -1.85 -0.75 -21.71
C TYR A 237 -3.14 0.02 -21.99
N GLU A 238 -3.09 1.33 -22.22
CA GLU A 238 -4.27 2.12 -22.53
C GLU A 238 -4.74 1.86 -23.96
N LYS A 239 -6.05 1.76 -24.15
CA LYS A 239 -6.68 1.53 -25.45
C LYS A 239 -7.75 2.57 -25.71
N ILE A 240 -7.84 3.02 -26.96
CA ILE A 240 -8.93 3.86 -27.44
C ILE A 240 -9.50 3.14 -28.66
N ASP A 241 -10.78 2.78 -28.58
CA ASP A 241 -11.48 2.18 -29.69
C ASP A 241 -11.73 3.25 -30.76
N PRO A 242 -11.20 3.09 -31.99
CA PRO A 242 -11.34 4.10 -33.04
C PRO A 242 -12.76 4.17 -33.63
N GLU A 243 -13.56 3.12 -33.50
CA GLU A 243 -14.92 3.03 -34.07
C GLU A 243 -15.96 3.55 -33.08
N THR A 244 -15.86 3.14 -31.82
CA THR A 244 -16.84 3.53 -30.77
C THR A 244 -16.41 4.79 -30.00
N GLY A 245 -15.12 5.13 -30.02
CA GLY A 245 -14.54 6.18 -29.18
C GLY A 245 -14.41 5.81 -27.71
N GLU A 246 -14.71 4.56 -27.33
CA GLU A 246 -14.55 4.09 -25.96
C GLU A 246 -13.08 4.13 -25.52
N ARG A 247 -12.86 4.60 -24.29
CA ARG A 247 -11.52 4.82 -23.73
C ARG A 247 -11.29 3.90 -22.55
N PHE A 248 -10.27 3.07 -22.66
CA PHE A 248 -9.78 2.20 -21.60
C PHE A 248 -8.44 2.74 -21.11
N THR A 249 -8.49 3.72 -20.22
CA THR A 249 -7.34 4.45 -19.67
C THR A 249 -7.21 4.22 -18.17
N TRP A 250 -6.05 4.53 -17.59
CA TRP A 250 -5.85 4.39 -16.14
C TRP A 250 -6.67 5.38 -15.31
N SER A 251 -7.13 6.46 -15.95
CA SER A 251 -8.04 7.44 -15.38
C SER A 251 -9.17 7.75 -16.37
N ASP A 252 -10.40 7.85 -15.89
CA ASP A 252 -11.56 8.22 -16.71
C ASP A 252 -11.45 9.63 -17.31
N ALA A 253 -10.65 10.50 -16.70
CA ALA A 253 -10.57 11.92 -17.05
C ALA A 253 -9.66 12.20 -18.26
N GLU A 254 -8.54 11.48 -18.38
CA GLU A 254 -7.53 11.72 -19.41
C GLU A 254 -6.63 10.47 -19.56
N SER A 255 -6.07 10.26 -20.75
CA SER A 255 -5.05 9.24 -20.98
C SER A 255 -3.70 9.71 -20.44
N LEU A 256 -2.77 8.78 -20.27
CA LEU A 256 -1.39 9.12 -19.96
C LEU A 256 -0.72 9.92 -21.08
N ALA A 257 -1.09 9.69 -22.34
CA ALA A 257 -0.60 10.51 -23.46
C ALA A 257 -1.06 11.98 -23.37
N GLU A 258 -2.28 12.24 -22.87
CA GLU A 258 -2.78 13.58 -22.62
C GLU A 258 -2.14 14.21 -21.38
N LEU A 259 -1.97 13.41 -20.30
CA LEU A 259 -1.34 13.83 -19.05
C LEU A 259 0.11 14.27 -19.28
N ALA A 260 0.83 13.58 -20.16
CA ALA A 260 2.24 13.84 -20.48
C ALA A 260 2.49 15.12 -21.29
N ARG A 261 1.44 15.85 -21.72
CA ARG A 261 1.62 17.11 -22.44
C ARG A 261 2.24 18.18 -21.54
N PRO A 262 3.23 18.97 -22.00
CA PRO A 262 3.95 19.94 -21.15
C PRO A 262 3.04 20.92 -20.41
N GLU A 263 2.01 21.44 -21.07
CA GLU A 263 1.02 22.35 -20.48
C GLU A 263 0.22 21.67 -19.37
N ARG A 264 -0.09 20.39 -19.53
CA ARG A 264 -0.85 19.61 -18.56
C ARG A 264 -0.01 19.26 -17.34
N ILE A 265 1.26 18.88 -17.54
CA ILE A 265 2.24 18.65 -16.47
C ILE A 265 2.41 19.94 -15.65
N ALA A 266 2.62 21.08 -16.30
CA ALA A 266 2.78 22.37 -15.62
C ALA A 266 1.53 22.72 -14.77
N GLU A 267 0.34 22.45 -15.31
CA GLU A 267 -0.91 22.65 -14.58
C GLU A 267 -1.03 21.74 -13.35
N ILE A 268 -0.74 20.43 -13.49
CA ILE A 268 -0.77 19.47 -12.38
C ILE A 268 0.19 19.91 -11.27
N LYS A 269 1.43 20.24 -11.61
CA LYS A 269 2.44 20.71 -10.64
C LYS A 269 1.98 21.98 -9.91
N ARG A 270 1.43 22.95 -10.64
CA ARG A 270 0.90 24.18 -10.04
C ARG A 270 -0.23 23.87 -9.04
N ARG A 271 -1.22 23.06 -9.45
CA ARG A 271 -2.36 22.68 -8.60
C ARG A 271 -1.91 21.90 -7.36
N THR A 272 -0.94 21.00 -7.49
CA THR A 272 -0.35 20.27 -6.37
C THR A 272 0.31 21.22 -5.39
N LYS A 273 1.17 22.14 -5.86
CA LYS A 273 1.81 23.14 -5.00
C LYS A 273 0.80 24.03 -4.27
N GLU A 274 -0.24 24.52 -4.95
CA GLU A 274 -1.29 25.33 -4.34
C GLU A 274 -2.05 24.57 -3.25
N ARG A 275 -2.35 23.28 -3.49
CA ARG A 275 -2.99 22.41 -2.51
C ARG A 275 -2.08 22.18 -1.30
N GLU A 276 -0.80 21.91 -1.52
CA GLU A 276 0.18 21.72 -0.46
C GLU A 276 0.31 22.96 0.44
N GLU A 277 0.41 24.15 -0.17
CA GLU A 277 0.45 25.42 0.54
C GLU A 277 -0.82 25.68 1.37
N ARG A 278 -1.99 25.33 0.81
CA ARG A 278 -3.27 25.45 1.54
C ARG A 278 -3.31 24.52 2.74
N LEU A 279 -2.88 23.27 2.58
CA LEU A 279 -2.82 22.28 3.67
C LEU A 279 -1.87 22.75 4.78
N ARG A 280 -0.68 23.26 4.43
CA ARG A 280 0.27 23.84 5.39
C ARG A 280 -0.34 25.00 6.19
N LYS A 281 -1.05 25.91 5.52
CA LYS A 281 -1.72 27.06 6.19
C LYS A 281 -2.88 26.65 7.09
N SER A 282 -3.57 25.54 6.77
CA SER A 282 -4.75 25.08 7.51
C SER A 282 -4.45 24.37 8.84
N ARG A 283 -3.17 24.09 9.14
CA ARG A 283 -2.73 23.43 10.38
C ARG A 283 -1.71 24.28 11.14
N PRO A 284 -2.13 25.37 11.82
CA PRO A 284 -1.24 26.09 12.72
C PRO A 284 -0.92 25.20 13.92
N GLY A 285 0.34 24.79 14.08
CA GLY A 285 0.80 23.98 15.23
C GLY A 285 1.65 22.74 14.89
N LEU A 286 1.91 22.45 13.61
CA LEU A 286 2.85 21.38 13.24
C LEU A 286 4.26 21.71 13.75
N THR A 287 4.85 20.79 14.48
CA THR A 287 6.26 20.83 14.88
C THR A 287 7.17 20.88 13.64
N LEU A 288 8.39 21.39 13.79
CA LEU A 288 9.36 21.45 12.68
C LEU A 288 9.60 20.06 12.05
N MET A 289 9.50 19.01 12.87
CA MET A 289 9.62 17.61 12.49
C MET A 289 8.44 17.16 11.61
N GLU A 290 7.21 17.48 11.99
CA GLU A 290 5.99 17.23 11.18
C GLU A 290 5.96 18.06 9.89
N GLN A 291 6.63 19.22 9.86
CA GLN A 291 6.81 20.03 8.65
C GLN A 291 7.87 19.45 7.69
N PHE A 292 8.90 18.77 8.22
CA PHE A 292 9.95 18.10 7.45
C PHE A 292 9.51 16.74 6.91
N PHE A 293 8.67 16.01 7.64
CA PHE A 293 8.22 14.67 7.30
C PHE A 293 7.02 14.64 6.35
N ASP A 294 7.12 15.31 5.20
CA ASP A 294 6.21 15.25 4.03
C ASP A 294 4.71 15.00 4.34
N GLU A 295 4.23 15.54 5.47
CA GLU A 295 2.92 15.20 6.02
C GLU A 295 1.82 15.62 5.05
N VAL A 296 2.08 16.68 4.30
CA VAL A 296 1.19 17.28 3.33
C VAL A 296 0.79 16.29 2.23
N ARG A 297 1.74 15.48 1.72
CA ARG A 297 1.46 14.50 0.66
C ARG A 297 0.75 13.26 1.19
N ASP A 298 1.03 12.89 2.44
CA ASP A 298 0.32 11.83 3.14
C ASP A 298 -1.07 12.27 3.67
N LEU A 299 -1.29 13.56 3.91
CA LEU A 299 -2.59 14.12 4.33
C LEU A 299 -3.59 14.18 3.17
N GLU A 300 -3.10 14.18 1.94
CA GLU A 300 -3.92 13.97 0.75
C GLU A 300 -4.45 12.52 0.63
N ASP A 301 -4.08 11.62 1.54
CA ASP A 301 -4.40 10.18 1.51
C ASP A 301 -5.70 9.78 2.25
N SER A 302 -6.56 10.74 2.58
CA SER A 302 -7.90 10.46 3.14
C SER A 302 -8.92 9.93 2.12
N GLY A 303 -8.48 9.62 0.89
CA GLY A 303 -9.30 8.99 -0.14
C GLY A 303 -9.41 7.46 0.03
N ALA A 304 -10.38 6.85 -0.66
CA ALA A 304 -10.59 5.40 -0.69
C ALA A 304 -9.39 4.67 -1.35
N GLY A 305 -8.30 4.49 -0.60
CA GLY A 305 -7.19 3.64 -1.01
C GLY A 305 -7.61 2.17 -1.10
N CYS A 306 -6.89 1.39 -1.89
CA CYS A 306 -7.03 -0.06 -1.96
C CYS A 306 -7.00 -0.69 -0.54
N ASN A 307 -8.13 -1.24 -0.07
CA ASN A 307 -8.25 -1.89 1.27
C ASN A 307 -7.34 -3.11 1.48
N ILE A 308 -6.58 -3.49 0.45
CA ILE A 308 -5.72 -4.68 0.39
C ILE A 308 -4.25 -4.30 0.26
N CYS A 309 -3.92 -3.00 0.18
CA CYS A 309 -2.55 -2.52 0.43
C CYS A 309 -2.14 -2.63 1.92
N HIS A 310 -2.96 -3.27 2.75
CA HIS A 310 -2.66 -3.66 4.13
C HIS A 310 -3.04 -5.13 4.38
N LEU A 311 -2.93 -6.00 3.37
CA LEU A 311 -3.06 -7.45 3.62
C LEU A 311 -2.17 -7.90 4.76
#